data_AF-A0AA37W9I9-F1
#
_entry.id   AF-A0AA37W9I9-F1
#
_cell.length_a   1.000
_cell.length_b   1.000
_cell.length_c   1.000
_cell.angle_alpha   90.00
_cell.angle_beta   90.00
_cell.angle_gamma   90.00
#
_symmetry.space_group_name_H-M   'P 1'
#
loop_
_entity.id
_entity.type
_entity.pdbx_description
1 polymer ?
#
loop_
_entity_poly.entity_id
_entity_poly.type
_entity_poly.pdbx_seq_one_letter_code
_entity_poly.pdbx_strand_id
1 'polypeptide(L)'
;MGDWVLDIVKRSDRAQSFVLLSKRWIVERTFAWLGRCRRLNRDVEATLQASQAWLIVAHIRRVLQKITQTDFRVRLYGMKLVH
;
A
#
# COMPACT_ATOMS: atom_id res chain seq x y z
N MET A 1 -18.62 9.48 16.91
CA MET A 1 -17.32 8.85 16.65
C MET A 1 -17.53 7.35 16.75
N GLY A 2 -17.06 6.56 15.77
CA GLY A 2 -17.33 5.11 15.75
C GLY A 2 -16.56 4.36 16.84
N ASP A 3 -17.18 3.30 17.38
CA ASP A 3 -16.52 2.35 18.27
C ASP A 3 -15.55 1.47 17.47
N TRP A 4 -14.26 1.80 17.53
CA TRP A 4 -13.22 0.98 16.93
C TRP A 4 -12.50 0.17 18.00
N VAL A 5 -12.44 -1.15 17.82
CA VAL A 5 -11.64 -2.03 18.66
C VAL A 5 -10.23 -2.14 18.06
N LEU A 6 -9.24 -1.62 18.78
CA LEU A 6 -7.82 -1.76 18.43
C LEU A 6 -7.31 -3.11 18.93
N ASP A 7 -6.82 -3.94 18.02
CA ASP A 7 -6.13 -5.19 18.34
C ASP A 7 -4.64 -5.10 17.97
N ILE A 8 -3.77 -5.25 18.97
CA ILE A 8 -2.32 -5.13 18.80
C ILE A 8 -1.71 -6.54 18.69
N VAL A 9 -1.44 -6.96 17.46
CA VAL A 9 -0.80 -8.25 17.17
C VAL A 9 0.72 -8.13 17.34
N LYS A 10 1.26 -8.62 18.46
CA LYS A 10 2.71 -8.70 18.70
C LYS A 10 3.31 -9.95 18.05
N ARG A 11 4.57 -9.85 17.61
CA ARG A 11 5.36 -11.03 17.24
C ARG A 11 5.76 -11.76 18.52
N SER A 12 5.65 -13.10 18.55
CA SER A 12 6.14 -13.89 19.68
C SER A 12 7.65 -14.01 19.63
N ASP A 13 8.35 -13.55 20.67
CA ASP A 13 9.81 -13.64 20.80
C ASP A 13 10.30 -15.10 20.95
N ARG A 14 9.39 -16.03 21.24
CA ARG A 14 9.68 -17.48 21.35
C ARG A 14 9.45 -18.25 20.05
N ALA A 15 9.05 -17.59 18.96
CA ALA A 15 8.81 -18.26 17.69
C ALA A 15 10.16 -18.73 17.06
N GLN A 16 10.39 -20.04 17.01
CA GLN A 16 11.57 -20.63 16.35
C GLN A 16 11.47 -20.62 14.81
N SER A 17 10.27 -20.41 14.27
CA SER A 17 9.99 -20.50 12.82
C SER A 17 9.08 -19.36 12.35
N PHE A 18 8.83 -19.30 11.04
CA PHE A 18 7.95 -18.30 10.45
C PHE A 18 6.50 -18.50 10.92
N VAL A 19 5.98 -17.54 11.68
CA VAL A 19 4.58 -17.51 12.12
C VAL A 19 3.83 -16.49 11.26
N LEU A 20 2.75 -16.94 10.61
CA LEU A 20 1.87 -16.06 9.86
C LEU A 20 1.15 -15.12 10.83
N LEU A 21 1.46 -13.82 10.74
CA LEU A 21 0.74 -12.79 11.50
C LEU A 21 -0.46 -12.28 10.68
N SER A 22 -1.62 -12.22 11.32
CA SER A 22 -2.85 -11.72 10.70
C SER A 22 -2.61 -10.30 10.15
N LYS A 23 -3.09 -10.04 8.92
CA LYS A 23 -3.02 -8.75 8.21
C LYS A 23 -1.62 -8.20 7.89
N ARG A 24 -0.52 -8.84 8.31
CA ARG A 24 0.86 -8.41 8.01
C ARG A 24 1.13 -8.25 6.52
N TRP A 25 0.52 -9.11 5.69
CA TRP A 25 0.63 -9.04 4.23
C TRP A 25 0.21 -7.69 3.66
N ILE A 26 -0.69 -6.95 4.31
CA ILE A 26 -1.18 -5.65 3.82
C ILE A 26 -0.05 -4.63 3.80
N VAL A 27 0.73 -4.60 4.87
CA VAL A 27 1.89 -3.72 5.04
C VAL A 27 3.00 -4.13 4.07
N GLU A 28 3.34 -5.42 4.05
CA GLU A 28 4.38 -5.97 3.15
C GLU A 28 4.04 -5.73 1.68
N ARG A 29 2.77 -5.88 1.29
CA ARG A 29 2.29 -5.60 -0.06
C ARG A 29 2.46 -4.13 -0.43
N THR A 30 2.24 -3.22 0.51
CA THR A 30 2.44 -1.78 0.30
C THR A 30 3.92 -1.48 0.05
N PHE A 31 4.82 -2.04 0.86
CA PHE A 31 6.26 -1.94 0.65
C PHE A 31 6.73 -2.56 -0.67
N ALA A 32 6.21 -3.74 -1.02
CA ALA A 32 6.51 -4.40 -2.30
C ALA A 32 6.08 -3.54 -3.51
N TRP A 33 4.99 -2.79 -3.41
CA TRP A 33 4.60 -1.84 -4.47
C TRP A 33 5.50 -0.62 -4.52
N LEU A 34 5.89 -0.06 -3.37
CA LEU A 34 6.82 1.06 -3.31
C LEU A 34 8.20 0.67 -3.88
N GLY A 35 8.68 -0.54 -3.60
CA GLY A 35 9.93 -1.07 -4.16
C GLY A 35 9.93 -1.21 -5.69
N ARG A 36 8.76 -1.25 -6.35
CA ARG A 36 8.67 -1.22 -7.82
C ARG A 36 8.78 0.20 -8.40
N CYS A 37 8.68 1.23 -7.57
CA CYS A 37 8.88 2.60 -8.02
C CYS A 37 10.37 2.84 -8.22
N ARG A 38 10.84 2.89 -9.48
CA ARG A 38 12.26 3.11 -9.81
C ARG A 38 12.85 4.35 -9.13
N ARG A 39 12.03 5.37 -8.89
CA ARG A 39 12.40 6.61 -8.19
C ARG A 39 12.85 6.39 -6.75
N LEU A 40 12.38 5.32 -6.11
CA LEU A 40 12.67 4.95 -4.72
C LEU A 40 13.77 3.87 -4.60
N ASN A 41 14.28 3.33 -5.72
CA ASN A 41 15.18 2.17 -5.72
C ASN A 41 16.61 2.48 -5.20
N ARG A 42 16.96 3.76 -5.10
CA ARG A 42 18.10 4.24 -4.32
C ARG A 42 17.63 5.47 -3.56
N ASP A 43 17.89 5.52 -2.27
CA ASP A 43 17.73 6.76 -1.52
C ASP A 43 18.87 7.69 -1.95
N VAL A 44 18.55 8.60 -2.86
CA VAL A 44 19.50 9.56 -3.46
C VAL A 44 19.28 10.98 -2.92
N GLU A 45 18.34 11.13 -2.00
CA GLU A 45 17.95 12.44 -1.48
C GLU A 45 18.92 12.87 -0.39
N ALA A 46 19.27 14.16 -0.38
CA ALA A 46 20.24 14.70 0.58
C ALA A 46 19.69 14.84 2.01
N THR A 47 18.37 14.78 2.17
CA THR A 47 17.70 14.98 3.47
C THR A 47 16.59 13.97 3.67
N LEU A 48 16.33 13.61 4.93
CA LEU A 48 15.24 12.70 5.30
C LEU A 48 13.87 13.26 4.88
N GLN A 49 13.67 14.58 4.97
CA GLN A 49 12.43 15.22 4.55
C GLN A 49 12.17 15.02 3.06
N ALA A 50 13.21 15.11 2.23
CA ALA A 50 13.09 14.86 0.80
C ALA A 50 12.79 13.37 0.52
N SER A 51 13.48 12.43 1.18
CA SER A 51 13.16 10.99 1.07
C SER A 51 11.71 10.70 1.46
N GLN A 52 11.22 11.29 2.55
CA GLN A 52 9.83 11.18 3.00
C GLN A 52 8.84 11.76 1.99
N ALA A 53 9.13 12.92 1.42
CA ALA A 53 8.29 13.52 0.38
C ALA A 53 8.16 12.58 -0.83
N TRP A 54 9.25 11.95 -1.28
CA TRP A 54 9.21 11.00 -2.39
C TRP A 54 8.41 9.73 -2.08
N LEU A 55 8.48 9.22 -0.85
CA LEU A 55 7.64 8.11 -0.41
C LEU A 55 6.14 8.48 -0.49
N ILE A 56 5.77 9.67 -0.02
CA ILE A 56 4.38 10.17 -0.07
C ILE A 56 3.92 10.32 -1.51
N VAL A 57 4.72 10.97 -2.38
CA VAL A 57 4.40 11.15 -3.80
C VAL A 57 4.22 9.82 -4.52
N ALA A 58 5.10 8.84 -4.25
CA ALA A 58 4.99 7.50 -4.82
C ALA A 58 3.69 6.79 -4.39
N HIS A 59 3.30 6.95 -3.11
CA HIS A 59 2.06 6.39 -2.59
C HIS A 59 0.82 7.05 -3.22
N ILE A 60 0.79 8.38 -3.31
CA ILE A 60 -0.31 9.14 -3.96
C ILE A 60 -0.48 8.67 -5.40
N ARG A 61 0.60 8.61 -6.18
CA ARG A 61 0.57 8.14 -7.57
C ARG A 61 -0.02 6.72 -7.67
N ARG A 62 0.35 5.82 -6.77
CA ARG A 62 -0.16 4.44 -6.73
C ARG A 62 -1.66 4.39 -6.45
N VAL A 63 -2.12 5.18 -5.49
CA VAL A 63 -3.54 5.28 -5.12
C VAL A 63 -4.35 5.86 -6.28
N LEU A 64 -3.88 6.95 -6.89
CA LEU A 64 -4.52 7.56 -8.07
C LEU A 64 -4.67 6.55 -9.22
N GLN A 65 -3.61 5.79 -9.54
CA GLN A 65 -3.68 4.75 -10.56
C GLN A 65 -4.72 3.66 -10.25
N LYS A 66 -4.89 3.29 -8.97
CA LYS A 66 -5.93 2.33 -8.59
C LYS A 66 -7.32 2.92 -8.75
N ILE A 67 -7.54 4.17 -8.32
CA ILE A 67 -8.83 4.82 -8.42
C ILE A 67 -9.24 4.95 -9.89
N THR A 68 -8.33 5.42 -10.76
CA THR A 68 -8.63 5.58 -12.19
C THR A 68 -8.81 4.25 -12.93
N GLN A 69 -8.07 3.21 -12.56
CA GLN A 69 -8.29 1.86 -13.09
C GLN A 69 -9.64 1.28 -12.67
N THR A 70 -10.07 1.54 -11.44
CA THR A 70 -11.39 1.11 -10.95
C THR A 70 -12.50 1.86 -11.68
N ASP A 71 -12.41 3.18 -11.83
CA ASP A 71 -13.39 4.00 -12.54
C ASP A 71 -13.60 3.53 -13.99
N PHE A 72 -12.51 3.31 -14.73
CA PHE A 72 -12.59 2.83 -16.11
C PHE A 72 -13.25 1.45 -16.21
N ARG A 73 -12.93 0.53 -15.28
CA ARG A 73 -13.56 -0.80 -15.25
C ARG A 73 -15.04 -0.70 -14.95
N VAL A 74 -15.43 0.04 -13.91
CA VAL A 74 -16.84 0.22 -13.54
C VAL A 74 -17.63 0.85 -14.69
N ARG A 75 -17.06 1.85 -15.38
CA ARG A 75 -17.70 2.48 -16.54
C ARG A 75 -17.87 1.51 -17.72
N LEU A 76 -16.87 0.70 -18.03
CA LEU A 76 -16.97 -0.31 -19.08
C LEU A 76 -17.98 -1.43 -18.77
N TYR A 77 -18.04 -1.90 -17.52
CA TYR A 77 -19.03 -2.91 -17.12
C TYR A 77 -20.44 -2.32 -16.97
N GLY A 78 -20.58 -1.06 -16.56
CA GLY A 78 -21.84 -0.34 -16.51
C GLY A 78 -22.41 -0.03 -17.91
N MET A 79 -21.55 0.25 -18.90
CA MET A 79 -21.98 0.41 -20.31
C MET A 79 -22.39 -0.90 -20.98
N LYS A 80 -21.91 -2.06 -20.51
CA LYS A 80 -22.29 -3.38 -21.04
C LYS A 80 -23.64 -3.90 -20.53
N LEU A 81 -24.24 -3.26 -19.52
CA LEU A 81 -25.53 -3.67 -18.94
C LEU A 81 -26.73 -2.88 -19.50
N VAL A 82 -26.49 -1.93 -20.41
CA VAL A 82 -27.53 -1.10 -21.06
C VAL A 82 -27.88 -1.60 -22.46
N HIS A 83 -27.36 -2.77 -22.86
CA HIS A 83 -27.69 -3.45 -24.12
C HIS A 83 -28.12 -4.89 -23.86
#